data_AF-A0A9X1TJ69-F1
#
_entry.id   AF-A0A9X1TJ69-F1
#
_cell.length_a   1.000
_cell.length_b   1.000
_cell.length_c   1.000
_cell.angle_alpha   90.00
_cell.angle_beta   90.00
_cell.angle_gamma   90.00
#
_symmetry.space_group_name_H-M   'P 1'
#
loop_
_entity.id
_entity.type
_entity.pdbx_description
1 polymer ?
#
loop_
_entity_poly.entity_id
_entity_poly.type
_entity_poly.pdbx_seq_one_letter_code
_entity_poly.pdbx_strand_id
1 'polypeptide(L)'
;MFSLLEPPFFTRLRDARRILVAGAGGGFDVYAGVPLALALRAAGKEVHLANLSFSDLYGLDLDVWVDHDVAAIRPDTTIRGDYFPERALARWLALKDLPDTVYAFPQTGVRPLRAAYRALLEHLGGVDAIVLVDGGTDILMRGDEHGLGTPEEDMASLAAVSGLDEVPVRLVACLGFGVDSYHGVSHSLVLENLAALDRDGGYLGTFSLPRESREGRLFLDAVEHGRRATPDHPSIVQGSVAAAVRGDFGDVRFTERTGDSELFINPLMALYFCVDAPVLARHNLYLDRLENTALMRQISSVIEEFRDALPRQRPPRAYPH
;
A
#
# COMPACT_ATOMS: atom_id res chain seq x y z
N MET A 1 -13.35 20.56 9.27
CA MET A 1 -14.51 20.75 8.39
C MET A 1 -14.11 20.28 7.00
N PHE A 2 -14.89 19.39 6.40
CA PHE A 2 -14.67 18.93 5.02
C PHE A 2 -15.20 19.96 4.03
N SER A 3 -14.58 20.04 2.85
CA SER A 3 -15.00 20.93 1.77
C SER A 3 -14.77 20.26 0.42
N LEU A 4 -15.44 20.73 -0.63
CA LEU A 4 -15.21 20.24 -1.98
C LEU A 4 -13.84 20.68 -2.56
N LEU A 5 -13.22 21.71 -1.98
CA LEU A 5 -11.95 22.28 -2.46
C LEU A 5 -10.73 21.47 -2.02
N GLU A 6 -10.86 20.66 -0.97
CA GLU A 6 -9.76 19.88 -0.40
C GLU A 6 -10.25 18.46 -0.16
N PRO A 7 -9.60 17.44 -0.73
CA PRO A 7 -9.97 16.05 -0.49
C PRO A 7 -10.03 15.73 1.02
N PRO A 8 -11.05 15.01 1.51
CA PRO A 8 -11.16 14.66 2.93
C PRO A 8 -9.93 13.96 3.50
N PHE A 9 -9.22 13.18 2.66
CA PHE A 9 -7.93 12.59 2.99
C PHE A 9 -6.90 13.62 3.48
N PHE A 10 -6.66 14.69 2.72
CA PHE A 10 -5.72 15.75 3.12
C PHE A 10 -6.26 16.58 4.30
N THR A 11 -7.58 16.75 4.39
CA THR A 11 -8.20 17.39 5.56
C THR A 11 -7.88 16.63 6.85
N ARG A 12 -7.87 15.29 6.84
CA ARG A 12 -7.50 14.46 8.01
C ARG A 12 -6.02 14.56 8.37
N LEU A 13 -5.14 14.85 7.41
CA LEU A 13 -3.70 14.98 7.60
C LEU A 13 -3.25 16.43 7.89
N ARG A 14 -4.18 17.38 7.94
CA ARG A 14 -3.87 18.82 8.04
C ARG A 14 -3.04 19.17 9.27
N ASP A 15 -3.37 18.60 10.43
CA ASP A 15 -2.72 18.92 11.70
C ASP A 15 -1.50 18.03 12.00
N ALA A 16 -1.38 16.89 11.31
CA ALA A 16 -0.22 16.01 11.41
C ALA A 16 1.05 16.73 10.93
N ARG A 17 2.15 16.62 11.65
CA ARG A 17 3.45 17.22 11.26
C ARG A 17 4.40 16.16 10.76
N ARG A 18 4.48 15.03 11.46
CA ARG A 18 5.28 13.88 11.06
C ARG A 18 4.38 12.72 10.65
N ILE A 19 4.59 12.25 9.43
CA ILE A 19 3.73 11.26 8.77
C ILE A 19 4.59 10.10 8.30
N LEU A 20 4.18 8.88 8.63
CA LEU A 20 4.72 7.66 8.04
C LEU A 20 3.82 7.22 6.89
N VAL A 21 4.35 7.10 5.69
CA VAL A 21 3.66 6.50 4.54
C VAL A 21 4.26 5.12 4.29
N ALA A 22 3.46 4.06 4.42
CA ALA A 22 3.94 2.69 4.43
C ALA A 22 3.20 1.81 3.43
N GLY A 23 3.93 1.11 2.54
CA GLY A 23 3.33 0.12 1.63
C GLY A 23 2.80 -1.10 2.38
N ALA A 24 1.55 -1.49 2.13
CA ALA A 24 0.81 -2.45 2.93
C ALA A 24 0.91 -3.89 2.41
N GLY A 25 0.70 -4.11 1.11
CA GLY A 25 0.76 -5.40 0.42
C GLY A 25 2.18 -5.80 0.03
N GLY A 26 3.12 -4.87 0.14
CA GLY A 26 4.55 -5.06 -0.04
C GLY A 26 5.06 -4.95 -1.47
N GLY A 27 6.24 -5.49 -1.76
CA GLY A 27 6.89 -5.33 -3.07
C GLY A 27 7.02 -3.85 -3.48
N PHE A 28 6.22 -3.40 -4.45
CA PHE A 28 6.26 -2.02 -4.97
C PHE A 28 5.18 -1.10 -4.39
N ASP A 29 4.40 -1.51 -3.39
CA ASP A 29 3.30 -0.70 -2.85
C ASP A 29 3.71 0.67 -2.32
N VAL A 30 4.89 0.79 -1.72
CA VAL A 30 5.45 2.08 -1.31
C VAL A 30 5.51 3.12 -2.46
N TYR A 31 5.55 2.69 -3.72
CA TYR A 31 5.49 3.59 -4.87
C TYR A 31 4.13 4.29 -5.02
N ALA A 32 3.02 3.63 -4.63
CA ALA A 32 1.71 4.28 -4.52
C ALA A 32 1.73 5.41 -3.47
N GLY A 33 2.67 5.37 -2.52
CA GLY A 33 2.88 6.44 -1.53
C GLY A 33 3.74 7.60 -2.01
N VAL A 34 4.49 7.47 -3.10
CA VAL A 34 5.41 8.52 -3.58
C VAL A 34 4.68 9.83 -3.90
N PRO A 35 3.57 9.86 -4.65
CA PRO A 35 2.81 11.10 -4.87
C PRO A 35 2.36 11.77 -3.56
N LEU A 36 1.85 10.97 -2.61
CA LEU A 36 1.37 11.47 -1.33
C LEU A 36 2.51 12.06 -0.50
N ALA A 37 3.64 11.36 -0.42
CA ALA A 37 4.81 11.83 0.29
C ALA A 37 5.37 13.13 -0.29
N LEU A 38 5.39 13.26 -1.63
CA LEU A 38 5.82 14.48 -2.31
C LEU A 38 4.88 15.67 -2.01
N ALA A 39 3.56 15.46 -2.09
CA ALA A 39 2.57 16.48 -1.78
C ALA A 39 2.65 16.93 -0.31
N LEU A 40 2.74 15.97 0.62
CA LEU A 40 2.83 16.24 2.06
C LEU A 40 4.14 16.97 2.40
N ARG A 41 5.29 16.57 1.83
CA ARG A 41 6.56 17.30 1.98
C ARG A 41 6.46 18.73 1.43
N ALA A 42 5.83 18.92 0.27
CA ALA A 42 5.61 20.25 -0.30
C ALA A 42 4.71 21.13 0.59
N ALA A 43 3.81 20.51 1.36
CA ALA A 43 3.01 21.18 2.39
C ALA A 43 3.76 21.41 3.72
N GLY A 44 5.08 21.18 3.76
CA GLY A 44 5.93 21.43 4.93
C GLY A 44 5.86 20.34 6.01
N LYS A 45 5.38 19.14 5.67
CA LYS A 45 5.33 17.98 6.58
C LYS A 45 6.65 17.22 6.56
N GLU A 46 7.02 16.65 7.70
CA GLU A 46 8.06 15.64 7.78
C GLU A 46 7.47 14.29 7.39
N VAL A 47 7.99 13.66 6.33
CA VAL A 47 7.43 12.41 5.79
C VAL A 47 8.50 11.35 5.68
N HIS A 48 8.24 10.22 6.33
CA HIS A 48 9.04 9.00 6.26
C HIS A 48 8.34 7.96 5.39
N LEU A 49 9.12 7.13 4.72
CA LEU A 49 8.62 6.04 3.88
C LEU A 49 8.95 4.71 4.53
N ALA A 50 8.00 3.78 4.51
CA ALA A 50 8.24 2.39 4.88
C ALA A 50 7.57 1.43 3.89
N ASN A 51 7.91 0.14 3.97
CA ASN A 51 7.31 -0.91 3.15
C ASN A 51 7.35 -2.25 3.89
N LEU A 52 6.32 -3.07 3.74
CA LEU A 52 6.45 -4.50 4.01
C LEU A 52 7.25 -5.13 2.85
N SER A 53 8.44 -5.64 3.13
CA SER A 53 9.37 -6.04 2.06
C SER A 53 9.16 -7.47 1.61
N PHE A 54 9.23 -7.67 0.29
CA PHE A 54 9.27 -9.00 -0.35
C PHE A 54 10.70 -9.49 -0.55
N SER A 55 11.69 -8.63 -0.27
CA SER A 55 13.10 -9.00 -0.30
C SER A 55 13.48 -9.72 0.99
N ASP A 56 14.45 -10.64 0.90
CA ASP A 56 14.98 -11.32 2.08
C ASP A 56 15.87 -10.36 2.91
N LEU A 57 15.26 -9.72 3.91
CA LEU A 57 15.95 -8.73 4.75
C LEU A 57 16.95 -9.36 5.72
N TYR A 58 16.80 -10.64 6.10
CA TYR A 58 17.68 -11.26 7.11
C TYR A 58 19.11 -11.48 6.63
N GLY A 59 19.38 -11.28 5.33
CA GLY A 59 20.71 -11.26 4.75
C GLY A 59 21.42 -9.90 4.77
N LEU A 60 20.79 -8.85 5.31
CA LEU A 60 21.35 -7.50 5.39
C LEU A 60 22.43 -7.36 6.47
N ASP A 61 23.30 -6.36 6.32
CA ASP A 61 24.32 -6.01 7.30
C ASP A 61 23.68 -5.57 8.64
N LEU A 62 24.37 -5.79 9.77
CA LEU A 62 23.78 -5.55 11.10
C LEU A 62 23.51 -4.07 11.39
N ASP A 63 24.23 -3.16 10.75
CA ASP A 63 24.16 -1.72 10.98
C ASP A 63 22.97 -1.04 10.30
N VAL A 64 22.26 -1.73 9.38
CA VAL A 64 21.04 -1.20 8.77
C VAL A 64 19.80 -1.40 9.63
N TRP A 65 19.85 -2.28 10.63
CA TRP A 65 18.72 -2.57 11.50
C TRP A 65 18.50 -1.45 12.50
N VAL A 66 17.30 -0.88 12.49
CA VAL A 66 16.86 0.12 13.47
C VAL A 66 16.51 -0.58 14.78
N ASP A 67 15.80 -1.70 14.68
CA ASP A 67 15.44 -2.61 15.77
C ASP A 67 15.08 -3.98 15.15
N HIS A 68 14.58 -4.92 15.96
CA HIS A 68 14.02 -6.18 15.50
C HIS A 68 12.91 -5.95 14.46
N ASP A 69 13.02 -6.66 13.33
CA ASP A 69 12.06 -6.60 12.23
C ASP A 69 11.86 -5.20 11.60
N VAL A 70 12.82 -4.28 11.73
CA VAL A 70 12.81 -3.02 10.97
C VAL A 70 14.22 -2.56 10.57
N ALA A 71 14.42 -2.43 9.26
CA ALA A 71 15.68 -1.96 8.68
C ALA A 71 15.52 -0.59 8.01
N ALA A 72 16.55 0.27 8.09
CA ALA A 72 16.66 1.52 7.38
C ALA A 72 17.38 1.30 6.04
N ILE A 73 16.63 1.22 4.94
CA ILE A 73 17.20 0.98 3.61
C ILE A 73 17.63 2.31 2.99
N ARG A 74 18.92 2.39 2.65
CA ARG A 74 19.57 3.53 2.01
C ARG A 74 20.06 3.18 0.60
N PRO A 75 20.47 4.17 -0.23
CA PRO A 75 20.90 3.91 -1.60
C PRO A 75 22.04 2.88 -1.74
N ASP A 76 22.93 2.84 -0.74
CA ASP A 76 24.12 2.02 -0.65
C ASP A 76 23.90 0.68 0.07
N THR A 77 22.71 0.42 0.62
CA THR A 77 22.40 -0.85 1.30
C THR A 77 22.66 -2.04 0.38
N THR A 78 23.46 -2.97 0.86
CA THR A 78 23.87 -4.22 0.20
C THR A 78 22.83 -5.30 0.48
N ILE A 79 22.43 -6.05 -0.55
CA ILE A 79 21.57 -7.24 -0.40
C ILE A 79 22.02 -8.28 -1.42
N ARG A 80 21.71 -9.55 -1.14
CA ARG A 80 21.81 -10.63 -2.12
C ARG A 80 20.54 -10.66 -2.98
N GLY A 81 20.70 -10.62 -4.29
CA GLY A 81 19.59 -10.67 -5.25
C GLY A 81 19.23 -9.32 -5.87
N ASP A 82 18.40 -9.39 -6.91
CA ASP A 82 18.15 -8.28 -7.82
C ASP A 82 16.78 -7.60 -7.60
N TYR A 83 15.88 -8.24 -6.85
CA TYR A 83 14.58 -7.66 -6.47
C TYR A 83 14.70 -6.95 -5.12
N PHE A 84 14.81 -5.61 -5.14
CA PHE A 84 14.77 -4.80 -3.92
C PHE A 84 14.14 -3.41 -4.17
N PRO A 85 12.79 -3.34 -4.23
CA PRO A 85 12.07 -2.12 -4.60
C PRO A 85 12.35 -0.92 -3.68
N GLU A 86 12.55 -1.16 -2.38
CA GLU A 86 12.85 -0.16 -1.37
C GLU A 86 14.20 0.49 -1.63
N ARG A 87 15.23 -0.30 -1.95
CA ARG A 87 16.54 0.23 -2.33
C ARG A 87 16.49 0.94 -3.67
N ALA A 88 15.74 0.41 -4.64
CA ALA A 88 15.53 1.10 -5.91
C ALA A 88 14.87 2.47 -5.69
N LEU A 89 13.91 2.56 -4.77
CA LEU A 89 13.26 3.81 -4.39
C LEU A 89 14.21 4.73 -3.62
N ALA A 90 14.99 4.23 -2.67
CA ALA A 90 16.02 4.97 -1.95
C ALA A 90 17.02 5.64 -2.90
N ARG A 91 17.54 4.88 -3.88
CA ARG A 91 18.41 5.41 -4.94
C ARG A 91 17.74 6.50 -5.76
N TRP A 92 16.48 6.29 -6.14
CA TRP A 92 15.72 7.29 -6.88
C TRP A 92 15.52 8.58 -6.06
N LEU A 93 15.19 8.46 -4.78
CA LEU A 93 15.02 9.60 -3.86
C LEU A 93 16.32 10.40 -3.74
N ALA A 94 17.46 9.72 -3.58
CA ALA A 94 18.77 10.36 -3.56
C ALA A 94 19.07 11.12 -4.87
N LEU A 95 18.74 10.54 -6.03
CA LEU A 95 18.88 11.21 -7.34
C LEU A 95 17.98 12.46 -7.50
N LYS A 96 16.97 12.63 -6.64
CA LYS A 96 16.06 13.79 -6.63
C LYS A 96 16.35 14.77 -5.48
N ASP A 97 17.45 14.60 -4.76
CA ASP A 97 17.79 15.37 -3.56
C ASP A 97 16.67 15.34 -2.51
N LEU A 98 16.01 14.18 -2.36
CA LEU A 98 14.97 13.94 -1.36
C LEU A 98 15.51 13.06 -0.23
N PRO A 99 14.90 13.09 0.98
CA PRO A 99 15.19 12.11 2.01
C PRO A 99 15.05 10.70 1.44
N ASP A 100 16.15 9.95 1.51
CA ASP A 100 16.44 8.76 0.71
C ASP A 100 16.41 7.46 1.53
N THR A 101 15.97 7.54 2.78
CA THR A 101 15.73 6.36 3.61
C THR A 101 14.32 5.83 3.40
N VAL A 102 14.22 4.55 3.09
CA VAL A 102 12.97 3.78 3.05
C VAL A 102 13.08 2.69 4.11
N TYR A 103 12.23 2.72 5.13
CA TYR A 103 12.23 1.67 6.15
C TYR A 103 11.59 0.40 5.59
N ALA A 104 12.11 -0.77 5.97
CA ALA A 104 11.60 -2.05 5.48
C ALA A 104 11.30 -2.98 6.65
N PHE A 105 10.10 -3.57 6.62
CA PHE A 105 9.68 -4.61 7.56
C PHE A 105 9.76 -5.98 6.86
N PRO A 106 10.28 -7.03 7.50
CA PRO A 106 10.24 -8.38 6.92
C PRO A 106 8.82 -8.94 6.98
N GLN A 107 8.52 -9.91 6.10
CA GLN A 107 7.27 -10.66 6.17
C GLN A 107 7.17 -11.45 7.48
N THR A 108 6.31 -10.96 8.37
CA THR A 108 6.05 -11.55 9.68
C THR A 108 4.55 -11.55 9.96
N GLY A 109 4.12 -12.11 11.09
CA GLY A 109 2.72 -12.00 11.55
C GLY A 109 2.42 -10.65 12.18
N VAL A 110 1.16 -10.43 12.56
CA VAL A 110 0.68 -9.13 13.08
C VAL A 110 1.43 -8.68 14.35
N ARG A 111 1.71 -9.60 15.27
CA ARG A 111 2.34 -9.25 16.55
C ARG A 111 3.76 -8.68 16.37
N PRO A 112 4.71 -9.38 15.72
CA PRO A 112 6.04 -8.83 15.45
C PRO A 112 5.98 -7.60 14.53
N LEU A 113 5.13 -7.60 13.50
CA LEU A 113 5.01 -6.44 12.61
C LEU A 113 4.57 -5.18 13.38
N ARG A 114 3.58 -5.29 14.29
CA ARG A 114 3.17 -4.16 15.13
C ARG A 114 4.29 -3.69 16.06
N ALA A 115 5.08 -4.61 16.61
CA ALA A 115 6.24 -4.26 17.42
C ALA A 115 7.29 -3.51 16.60
N ALA A 116 7.54 -3.94 15.36
CA ALA A 116 8.45 -3.27 14.44
C ALA A 116 7.97 -1.85 14.07
N TYR A 117 6.66 -1.68 13.82
CA TYR A 117 6.08 -0.34 13.65
C TYR A 117 6.34 0.51 14.88
N ARG A 118 6.08 0.03 16.10
CA ARG A 118 6.34 0.80 17.34
C ARG A 118 7.82 1.19 17.49
N ALA A 119 8.74 0.26 17.23
CA ALA A 119 10.16 0.54 17.26
C ALA A 119 10.55 1.62 16.22
N LEU A 120 9.97 1.56 15.01
CA LEU A 120 10.16 2.62 14.03
C LEU A 120 9.60 3.96 14.52
N LEU A 121 8.39 3.98 15.09
CA LEU A 121 7.81 5.20 15.62
C LEU A 121 8.69 5.80 16.72
N GLU A 122 9.22 4.99 17.63
CA GLU A 122 10.16 5.42 18.67
C GLU A 122 11.44 6.01 18.07
N HIS A 123 12.04 5.30 17.10
CA HIS A 123 13.23 5.77 16.39
C HIS A 123 13.03 7.11 15.70
N LEU A 124 11.84 7.32 15.11
CA LEU A 124 11.48 8.59 14.47
C LEU A 124 11.18 9.70 15.48
N GLY A 125 10.96 9.36 16.77
CA GLY A 125 10.56 10.30 17.82
C GLY A 125 9.04 10.55 17.89
N GLY A 126 8.25 9.53 17.55
CA GLY A 126 6.78 9.54 17.42
C GLY A 126 6.32 9.97 16.03
N VAL A 127 5.07 9.68 15.65
CA VAL A 127 4.42 10.21 14.44
C VAL A 127 3.00 10.64 14.75
N ASP A 128 2.48 11.62 14.01
CA ASP A 128 1.10 12.09 14.17
C ASP A 128 0.12 11.31 13.28
N ALA A 129 0.62 10.75 12.18
CA ALA A 129 -0.18 9.96 11.25
C ALA A 129 0.58 8.80 10.61
N ILE A 130 -0.15 7.72 10.34
CA ILE A 130 0.28 6.64 9.44
C ILE A 130 -0.69 6.58 8.26
N VAL A 131 -0.15 6.50 7.05
CA VAL A 131 -0.88 6.23 5.81
C VAL A 131 -0.38 4.91 5.24
N LEU A 132 -1.20 3.87 5.33
CA LEU A 132 -0.98 2.66 4.56
C LEU A 132 -1.31 2.93 3.09
N VAL A 133 -0.45 2.47 2.19
CA VAL A 133 -0.68 2.56 0.74
C VAL A 133 -0.66 1.19 0.12
N ASP A 134 -1.62 0.97 -0.78
CA ASP A 134 -1.83 -0.30 -1.47
C ASP A 134 -1.81 -0.03 -2.98
N GLY A 135 -0.99 -0.82 -3.68
CA GLY A 135 -0.94 -0.89 -5.12
C GLY A 135 -2.06 -1.80 -5.65
N GLY A 136 -3.29 -1.35 -5.53
CA GLY A 136 -4.44 -2.22 -5.69
C GLY A 136 -5.60 -1.72 -4.86
N THR A 137 -6.51 -2.63 -4.54
CA THR A 137 -7.74 -2.41 -3.79
C THR A 137 -8.11 -3.62 -2.95
N ASP A 138 -7.29 -4.67 -2.90
CA ASP A 138 -7.55 -5.88 -2.13
C ASP A 138 -7.50 -5.66 -0.61
N ILE A 139 -6.78 -4.65 -0.12
CA ILE A 139 -6.88 -4.26 1.29
C ILE A 139 -8.31 -3.84 1.70
N LEU A 140 -9.18 -3.49 0.73
CA LEU A 140 -10.59 -3.12 0.96
C LEU A 140 -11.53 -4.33 1.05
N MET A 141 -11.01 -5.55 0.89
CA MET A 141 -11.81 -6.77 1.00
C MET A 141 -12.14 -7.11 2.46
N ARG A 142 -13.34 -7.63 2.70
CA ARG A 142 -13.85 -7.94 4.04
C ARG A 142 -13.60 -9.38 4.46
N GLY A 143 -13.37 -10.26 3.49
CA GLY A 143 -13.03 -11.67 3.68
C GLY A 143 -14.06 -12.66 3.19
N ASP A 144 -15.32 -12.25 3.05
CA ASP A 144 -16.41 -13.10 2.58
C ASP A 144 -16.61 -13.02 1.07
N GLU A 145 -15.81 -12.26 0.33
CA GLU A 145 -15.88 -12.17 -1.12
C GLU A 145 -15.30 -13.41 -1.81
N HIS A 146 -15.81 -13.69 -3.02
CA HIS A 146 -15.37 -14.85 -3.80
C HIS A 146 -13.85 -14.85 -4.04
N GLY A 147 -13.26 -13.73 -4.46
CA GLY A 147 -11.82 -13.54 -4.55
C GLY A 147 -11.36 -12.40 -3.67
N LEU A 148 -10.24 -12.60 -2.98
CA LEU A 148 -9.66 -11.63 -2.05
C LEU A 148 -8.44 -10.89 -2.58
N GLY A 149 -7.89 -11.27 -3.75
CA GLY A 149 -6.58 -10.79 -4.17
C GLY A 149 -5.47 -11.53 -3.45
N THR A 150 -4.51 -10.79 -2.93
CA THR A 150 -3.36 -11.26 -2.12
C THR A 150 -3.45 -10.69 -0.69
N PRO A 151 -4.39 -11.20 0.13
CA PRO A 151 -4.80 -10.52 1.36
C PRO A 151 -3.77 -10.59 2.50
N GLU A 152 -2.82 -11.52 2.51
CA GLU A 152 -1.99 -11.79 3.67
C GLU A 152 -1.20 -10.57 4.16
N GLU A 153 -0.45 -9.96 3.27
CA GLU A 153 0.38 -8.80 3.54
C GLU A 153 -0.44 -7.56 3.91
N ASP A 154 -1.48 -7.29 3.14
CA ASP A 154 -2.42 -6.19 3.37
C ASP A 154 -3.05 -6.29 4.76
N MET A 155 -3.52 -7.48 5.13
CA MET A 155 -4.17 -7.72 6.40
C MET A 155 -3.17 -7.72 7.55
N ALA A 156 -1.94 -8.17 7.33
CA ALA A 156 -0.87 -8.03 8.32
C ALA A 156 -0.63 -6.55 8.65
N SER A 157 -0.45 -5.73 7.60
CA SER A 157 -0.23 -4.28 7.71
C SER A 157 -1.43 -3.55 8.31
N LEU A 158 -2.65 -3.85 7.84
CA LEU A 158 -3.89 -3.27 8.33
C LEU A 158 -4.11 -3.60 9.81
N ALA A 159 -3.93 -4.86 10.22
CA ALA A 159 -4.08 -5.28 11.62
C ALA A 159 -2.99 -4.64 12.50
N ALA A 160 -1.74 -4.60 12.03
CA ALA A 160 -0.64 -4.00 12.78
C ALA A 160 -0.92 -2.52 13.07
N VAL A 161 -1.19 -1.71 12.02
CA VAL A 161 -1.41 -0.27 12.13
C VAL A 161 -2.73 0.07 12.84
N SER A 162 -3.80 -0.68 12.59
CA SER A 162 -5.08 -0.43 13.26
C SER A 162 -5.02 -0.70 14.76
N GLY A 163 -4.06 -1.49 15.25
CA GLY A 163 -3.79 -1.71 16.67
C GLY A 163 -2.81 -0.71 17.31
N LEU A 164 -2.37 0.33 16.59
CA LEU A 164 -1.51 1.41 17.11
C LEU A 164 -2.35 2.59 17.59
N ASP A 165 -3.05 2.43 18.71
CA ASP A 165 -3.96 3.46 19.25
C ASP A 165 -3.24 4.73 19.73
N GLU A 166 -1.93 4.64 19.96
CA GLU A 166 -1.05 5.77 20.21
C GLU A 166 -0.92 6.73 19.01
N VAL A 167 -1.25 6.28 17.78
CA VAL A 167 -1.22 7.12 16.57
C VAL A 167 -2.63 7.65 16.27
N PRO A 168 -2.88 8.96 16.35
CA PRO A 168 -4.23 9.50 16.27
C PRO A 168 -4.85 9.41 14.88
N VAL A 169 -4.06 9.55 13.82
CA VAL A 169 -4.54 9.50 12.42
C VAL A 169 -3.95 8.28 11.71
N ARG A 170 -4.82 7.34 11.34
CA ARG A 170 -4.43 6.10 10.63
C ARG A 170 -5.32 5.95 9.41
N LEU A 171 -4.74 6.05 8.22
CA LEU A 171 -5.46 6.07 6.94
C LEU A 171 -4.96 4.96 6.03
N VAL A 172 -5.80 4.55 5.07
CA VAL A 172 -5.40 3.71 3.93
C VAL A 172 -5.67 4.49 2.64
N ALA A 173 -4.77 4.41 1.67
CA ALA A 173 -4.92 4.96 0.34
C ALA A 173 -4.54 3.92 -0.73
N CYS A 174 -5.55 3.48 -1.48
CA CYS A 174 -5.45 2.50 -2.54
C CYS A 174 -5.27 3.21 -3.89
N LEU A 175 -4.28 2.82 -4.70
CA LEU A 175 -4.05 3.35 -6.05
C LEU A 175 -3.89 2.20 -7.04
N GLY A 176 -4.68 2.21 -8.10
CA GLY A 176 -4.68 1.13 -9.10
C GLY A 176 -5.98 0.35 -9.20
N PHE A 177 -7.12 0.95 -8.84
CA PHE A 177 -8.44 0.34 -8.98
C PHE A 177 -8.60 -0.35 -10.34
N GLY A 178 -8.82 -1.66 -10.32
CA GLY A 178 -8.80 -2.45 -11.53
C GLY A 178 -7.83 -3.62 -11.46
N VAL A 179 -6.63 -3.37 -10.95
CA VAL A 179 -5.50 -4.26 -11.19
C VAL A 179 -5.62 -5.62 -10.51
N ASP A 180 -6.32 -5.71 -9.39
CA ASP A 180 -6.44 -6.96 -8.64
C ASP A 180 -7.47 -7.93 -9.24
N SER A 181 -8.13 -7.57 -10.34
CA SER A 181 -9.01 -8.51 -11.04
C SER A 181 -8.25 -9.75 -11.54
N TYR A 182 -6.95 -9.62 -11.80
CA TYR A 182 -6.08 -10.76 -12.15
C TYR A 182 -5.85 -11.71 -10.96
N HIS A 183 -6.11 -11.27 -9.73
CA HIS A 183 -6.09 -12.06 -8.51
C HIS A 183 -7.52 -12.34 -7.97
N GLY A 184 -8.53 -12.22 -8.83
CA GLY A 184 -9.91 -12.61 -8.53
C GLY A 184 -10.75 -11.56 -7.79
N VAL A 185 -10.22 -10.36 -7.56
CA VAL A 185 -10.98 -9.27 -6.93
C VAL A 185 -12.10 -8.79 -7.85
N SER A 186 -13.31 -8.65 -7.29
CA SER A 186 -14.46 -8.08 -7.99
C SER A 186 -14.61 -6.60 -7.66
N HIS A 187 -14.43 -5.73 -8.67
CA HIS A 187 -14.54 -4.28 -8.49
C HIS A 187 -15.92 -3.83 -8.00
N SER A 188 -17.00 -4.52 -8.40
CA SER A 188 -18.33 -4.25 -7.87
C SER A 188 -18.44 -4.54 -6.37
N LEU A 189 -17.72 -5.56 -5.86
CA LEU A 189 -17.66 -5.84 -4.43
C LEU A 189 -16.77 -4.84 -3.69
N VAL A 190 -15.67 -4.36 -4.30
CA VAL A 190 -14.88 -3.23 -3.77
C VAL A 190 -15.76 -2.00 -3.59
N LEU A 191 -16.55 -1.64 -4.62
CA LEU A 191 -17.47 -0.51 -4.55
C LEU A 191 -18.59 -0.71 -3.52
N GLU A 192 -19.10 -1.94 -3.36
CA GLU A 192 -20.04 -2.29 -2.30
C GLU A 192 -19.43 -2.09 -0.90
N ASN A 193 -18.17 -2.50 -0.71
CA ASN A 193 -17.44 -2.33 0.54
C ASN A 193 -17.19 -0.85 0.86
N LEU A 194 -16.75 -0.06 -0.13
CA LEU A 194 -16.59 1.39 0.02
C LEU A 194 -17.91 2.07 0.43
N ALA A 195 -19.04 1.67 -0.18
CA ALA A 195 -20.35 2.18 0.22
C ALA A 195 -20.74 1.78 1.65
N ALA A 196 -20.26 0.64 2.15
CA ALA A 196 -20.44 0.24 3.54
C ALA A 196 -19.58 1.06 4.50
N LEU A 197 -18.33 1.33 4.12
CA LEU A 197 -17.42 2.21 4.88
C LEU A 197 -17.93 3.65 4.93
N ASP A 198 -18.49 4.15 3.83
CA ASP A 198 -19.05 5.51 3.74
C ASP A 198 -20.23 5.71 4.70
N ARG A 199 -21.12 4.70 4.82
CA ARG A 199 -22.22 4.72 5.80
C ARG A 199 -21.75 4.86 7.25
N ASP A 200 -20.55 4.38 7.55
CA ASP A 200 -19.92 4.47 8.87
C ASP A 200 -18.94 5.64 8.98
N GLY A 201 -18.89 6.53 7.98
CA GLY A 201 -18.00 7.70 7.94
C GLY A 201 -16.52 7.36 7.74
N GLY A 202 -16.22 6.14 7.30
CA GLY A 202 -14.86 5.63 7.06
C GLY A 202 -14.33 5.93 5.66
N TYR A 203 -15.18 6.18 4.68
CA TYR A 203 -14.75 6.54 3.33
C TYR A 203 -14.38 8.02 3.25
N LEU A 204 -13.17 8.32 2.79
CA LEU A 204 -12.61 9.67 2.67
C LEU A 204 -12.65 10.18 1.22
N GLY A 205 -13.43 9.51 0.37
CA GLY A 205 -13.60 9.85 -1.03
C GLY A 205 -12.42 9.42 -1.91
N THR A 206 -12.42 9.96 -3.13
CA THR A 206 -11.37 9.75 -4.12
C THR A 206 -10.78 11.07 -4.60
N PHE A 207 -9.56 11.01 -5.09
CA PHE A 207 -8.94 12.09 -5.87
C PHE A 207 -8.00 11.51 -6.92
N SER A 208 -7.84 12.21 -8.04
CA SER A 208 -6.97 11.79 -9.13
C SER A 208 -5.51 12.15 -8.87
N LEU A 209 -4.59 11.31 -9.35
CA LEU A 209 -3.19 11.66 -9.54
C LEU A 209 -3.00 12.36 -10.89
N PRO A 210 -2.85 13.71 -10.95
CA PRO A 210 -2.84 14.40 -12.21
C PRO A 210 -1.47 14.26 -12.88
N ARG A 211 -1.44 13.82 -14.15
CA ARG A 211 -0.20 13.65 -14.94
C ARG A 211 0.70 14.89 -14.94
N GLU A 212 0.09 16.07 -15.06
CA GLU A 212 0.81 17.35 -15.20
C GLU A 212 1.32 17.92 -13.87
N SER A 213 0.84 17.37 -12.75
CA SER A 213 1.34 17.74 -11.41
C SER A 213 2.82 17.39 -11.25
N ARG A 214 3.46 17.97 -10.23
CA ARG A 214 4.84 17.60 -9.89
C ARG A 214 4.89 16.14 -9.41
N GLU A 215 3.91 15.76 -8.60
CA GLU A 215 3.73 14.45 -8.00
C GLU A 215 3.53 13.37 -9.07
N GLY A 216 2.66 13.62 -10.04
CA GLY A 216 2.39 12.70 -11.16
C GLY A 216 3.62 12.49 -12.06
N ARG A 217 4.34 13.56 -12.41
CA ARG A 217 5.58 13.45 -13.21
C ARG A 217 6.67 12.67 -12.47
N LEU A 218 6.86 12.95 -11.18
CA LEU A 218 7.88 12.26 -10.37
C LEU A 218 7.49 10.81 -10.10
N PHE A 219 6.21 10.50 -9.95
CA PHE A 219 5.74 9.11 -9.86
C PHE A 219 6.06 8.32 -11.13
N LEU A 220 5.77 8.86 -12.32
CA LEU A 220 6.10 8.20 -13.58
C LEU A 220 7.61 7.95 -13.72
N ASP A 221 8.43 8.88 -13.27
CA ASP A 221 9.90 8.77 -13.26
C ASP A 221 10.39 7.72 -12.24
N ALA A 222 9.80 7.69 -11.03
CA ALA A 222 10.09 6.70 -10.01
C ALA A 222 9.77 5.28 -10.51
N VAL A 223 8.57 5.07 -11.08
CA VAL A 223 8.14 3.77 -11.61
C VAL A 223 9.08 3.30 -12.72
N GLU A 224 9.49 4.18 -13.64
CA GLU A 224 10.44 3.81 -14.69
C GLU A 224 11.84 3.49 -14.13
N HIS A 225 12.30 4.23 -13.12
CA HIS A 225 13.55 3.91 -12.43
C HIS A 225 13.48 2.54 -11.74
N GLY A 226 12.40 2.28 -11.01
CA GLY A 226 12.13 0.99 -10.37
C GLY A 226 12.11 -0.15 -11.38
N ARG A 227 11.42 0.02 -12.50
CA ARG A 227 11.37 -0.94 -13.62
C ARG A 227 12.76 -1.29 -14.15
N ARG A 228 13.64 -0.29 -14.31
CA ARG A 228 15.03 -0.50 -14.75
C ARG A 228 15.89 -1.19 -13.69
N ALA A 229 15.61 -0.94 -12.42
CA ALA A 229 16.32 -1.55 -11.31
C ALA A 229 15.90 -3.01 -11.07
N THR A 230 14.70 -3.41 -11.50
CA THR A 230 14.17 -4.78 -11.39
C THR A 230 13.70 -5.30 -12.76
N PRO A 231 14.60 -5.49 -13.75
CA PRO A 231 14.20 -5.78 -15.13
C PRO A 231 13.47 -7.12 -15.30
N ASP A 232 13.81 -8.13 -14.50
CA ASP A 232 13.19 -9.47 -14.56
C ASP A 232 11.82 -9.51 -13.86
N HIS A 233 11.63 -8.66 -12.85
CA HIS A 233 10.42 -8.61 -12.02
C HIS A 233 9.91 -7.18 -11.82
N PRO A 234 9.63 -6.41 -12.90
CA PRO A 234 9.06 -5.09 -12.76
C PRO A 234 7.64 -5.18 -12.17
N SER A 235 7.22 -4.13 -11.47
CA SER A 235 5.87 -4.04 -10.95
C SER A 235 4.84 -3.94 -12.08
N ILE A 236 3.98 -4.95 -12.18
CA ILE A 236 2.81 -4.93 -13.07
C ILE A 236 1.84 -3.85 -12.57
N VAL A 237 1.55 -3.85 -11.27
CA VAL A 237 0.68 -2.88 -10.62
C VAL A 237 1.07 -1.44 -10.92
N GLN A 238 2.29 -1.04 -10.54
CA GLN A 238 2.70 0.36 -10.66
C GLN A 238 2.93 0.74 -12.13
N GLY A 239 3.28 -0.23 -12.99
CA GLY A 239 3.30 -0.04 -14.44
C GLY A 239 1.92 0.22 -15.04
N SER A 240 0.89 -0.50 -14.58
CA SER A 240 -0.51 -0.27 -14.97
C SER A 240 -1.03 1.08 -14.52
N VAL A 241 -0.74 1.47 -13.27
CA VAL A 241 -1.05 2.82 -12.76
C VAL A 241 -0.32 3.88 -13.58
N ALA A 242 0.97 3.70 -13.88
CA ALA A 242 1.74 4.63 -14.70
C ALA A 242 1.17 4.78 -16.12
N ALA A 243 0.71 3.69 -16.75
CA ALA A 243 0.02 3.73 -18.04
C ALA A 243 -1.29 4.54 -17.93
N ALA A 244 -2.11 4.28 -16.91
CA ALA A 244 -3.35 5.04 -16.68
C ALA A 244 -3.09 6.53 -16.44
N VAL A 245 -2.06 6.89 -15.67
CA VAL A 245 -1.63 8.29 -15.44
C VAL A 245 -1.18 8.95 -16.75
N ARG A 246 -0.58 8.19 -17.69
CA ARG A 246 -0.26 8.72 -19.03
C ARG A 246 -1.49 8.96 -19.90
N GLY A 247 -2.64 8.38 -19.53
CA GLY A 247 -3.89 8.43 -20.30
C GLY A 247 -4.07 7.24 -21.24
N ASP A 248 -3.27 6.18 -21.07
CA ASP A 248 -3.39 4.96 -21.86
C ASP A 248 -4.65 4.16 -21.42
N PHE A 249 -5.19 3.32 -22.32
CA PHE A 249 -6.40 2.53 -22.07
C PHE A 249 -6.31 1.16 -22.76
N GLY A 250 -6.91 0.13 -22.14
CA GLY A 250 -6.96 -1.22 -22.67
C GLY A 250 -5.67 -2.02 -22.46
N ASP A 251 -5.31 -2.85 -23.43
CA ASP A 251 -4.16 -3.76 -23.33
C ASP A 251 -2.82 -3.06 -23.61
N VAL A 252 -2.23 -2.48 -22.57
CA VAL A 252 -0.95 -1.76 -22.67
C VAL A 252 0.21 -2.67 -22.28
N ARG A 253 1.14 -2.89 -23.20
CA ARG A 253 2.32 -3.75 -22.98
C ARG A 253 3.53 -2.95 -22.54
N PHE A 254 3.98 -3.16 -21.30
CA PHE A 254 5.19 -2.55 -20.75
C PHE A 254 6.17 -3.55 -20.11
N THR A 255 5.80 -4.84 -20.07
CA THR A 255 6.63 -5.94 -19.57
C THR A 255 6.24 -7.26 -20.24
N GLU A 256 7.21 -8.16 -20.38
CA GLU A 256 6.97 -9.53 -20.88
C GLU A 256 6.18 -10.37 -19.87
N ARG A 257 6.17 -10.00 -18.58
CA ARG A 257 5.44 -10.73 -17.52
C ARG A 257 3.93 -10.80 -17.75
N THR A 258 3.39 -9.92 -18.57
CA THR A 258 1.96 -9.88 -18.91
C THR A 258 1.68 -10.51 -20.27
N GLY A 259 2.68 -11.04 -20.99
CA GLY A 259 2.56 -11.43 -22.40
C GLY A 259 1.43 -12.41 -22.74
N ASP A 260 1.03 -13.25 -21.78
CA ASP A 260 -0.02 -14.26 -21.93
C ASP A 260 -1.41 -13.82 -21.39
N SER A 261 -1.56 -12.57 -20.94
CA SER A 261 -2.81 -12.03 -20.39
C SER A 261 -3.13 -10.66 -20.98
N GLU A 262 -4.40 -10.29 -21.16
CA GLU A 262 -4.79 -8.95 -21.62
C GLU A 262 -4.90 -8.00 -20.44
N LEU A 263 -4.16 -6.88 -20.45
CA LEU A 263 -4.34 -5.82 -19.46
C LEU A 263 -5.60 -5.00 -19.76
N PHE A 264 -6.25 -4.48 -18.72
CA PHE A 264 -7.36 -3.53 -18.87
C PHE A 264 -7.04 -2.21 -18.18
N ILE A 265 -6.06 -1.49 -18.74
CA ILE A 265 -5.70 -0.16 -18.26
C ILE A 265 -6.90 0.77 -18.41
N ASN A 266 -7.22 1.52 -17.36
CA ASN A 266 -8.35 2.44 -17.37
C ASN A 266 -8.11 3.64 -16.44
N PRO A 267 -8.83 4.76 -16.62
CA PRO A 267 -8.61 5.97 -15.82
C PRO A 267 -8.87 5.83 -14.32
N LEU A 268 -9.65 4.84 -13.87
CA LEU A 268 -9.89 4.62 -12.44
C LEU A 268 -8.62 4.15 -11.71
N MET A 269 -7.67 3.53 -12.43
CA MET A 269 -6.37 3.16 -11.86
C MET A 269 -5.54 4.37 -11.41
N ALA A 270 -5.80 5.56 -11.95
CA ALA A 270 -5.14 6.80 -11.57
C ALA A 270 -5.86 7.55 -10.42
N LEU A 271 -6.87 6.94 -9.81
CA LEU A 271 -7.58 7.49 -8.65
C LEU A 271 -7.07 6.84 -7.36
N TYR A 272 -6.85 7.67 -6.35
CA TYR A 272 -6.75 7.21 -4.97
C TYR A 272 -8.14 6.95 -4.42
N PHE A 273 -8.32 5.82 -3.76
CA PHE A 273 -9.47 5.51 -2.91
C PHE A 273 -9.01 5.51 -1.46
N CYS A 274 -9.55 6.43 -0.66
CA CYS A 274 -9.03 6.69 0.68
C CYS A 274 -10.03 6.32 1.76
N VAL A 275 -9.57 5.66 2.82
CA VAL A 275 -10.40 5.26 3.95
C VAL A 275 -9.68 5.47 5.28
N ASP A 276 -10.46 5.58 6.34
CA ASP A 276 -10.01 5.54 7.74
C ASP A 276 -9.66 4.09 8.10
N ALA A 277 -8.40 3.83 8.48
CA ALA A 277 -7.91 2.46 8.69
C ALA A 277 -8.61 1.76 9.88
N PRO A 278 -8.84 2.41 11.04
CA PRO A 278 -9.64 1.83 12.12
C PRO A 278 -11.08 1.48 11.70
N VAL A 279 -11.72 2.28 10.84
CA VAL A 279 -13.06 1.94 10.33
C VAL A 279 -12.98 0.74 9.38
N LEU A 280 -12.02 0.72 8.45
CA LEU A 280 -11.78 -0.40 7.55
C LEU A 280 -11.55 -1.71 8.33
N ALA A 281 -10.72 -1.67 9.37
CA ALA A 281 -10.41 -2.81 10.22
C ALA A 281 -11.65 -3.43 10.88
N ARG A 282 -12.62 -2.61 11.31
CA ARG A 282 -13.88 -3.10 11.89
C ARG A 282 -14.82 -3.75 10.86
N HIS A 283 -14.65 -3.44 9.58
CA HIS A 283 -15.45 -4.04 8.49
C HIS A 283 -14.88 -5.37 8.00
N ASN A 284 -13.60 -5.63 8.24
CA ASN A 284 -12.99 -6.92 7.96
C ASN A 284 -13.49 -7.98 8.96
N LEU A 285 -13.83 -9.16 8.46
CA LEU A 285 -14.58 -10.18 9.19
C LEU A 285 -13.68 -11.18 9.94
N TYR A 286 -12.36 -11.09 9.77
CA TYR A 286 -11.39 -12.01 10.38
C TYR A 286 -10.16 -11.31 10.97
N LEU A 287 -10.03 -9.98 10.84
CA LEU A 287 -8.83 -9.25 11.23
C LEU A 287 -8.48 -9.43 12.72
N ASP A 288 -9.49 -9.53 13.58
CA ASP A 288 -9.34 -9.81 15.01
C ASP A 288 -8.68 -11.17 15.29
N ARG A 289 -8.88 -12.14 14.41
CA ARG A 289 -8.25 -13.47 14.50
C ARG A 289 -6.77 -13.45 14.18
N LEU A 290 -6.28 -12.42 13.48
CA LEU A 290 -4.87 -12.30 13.09
C LEU A 290 -3.98 -11.76 14.21
N GLU A 291 -4.57 -11.18 15.27
CA GLU A 291 -3.90 -10.38 16.30
C GLU A 291 -2.66 -11.06 16.92
N ASN A 292 -2.72 -12.37 17.10
CA ASN A 292 -1.68 -13.15 17.77
C ASN A 292 -0.73 -13.90 16.81
N THR A 293 -0.87 -13.70 15.50
CA THR A 293 0.03 -14.31 14.52
C THR A 293 1.45 -13.77 14.66
N ALA A 294 2.42 -14.65 14.48
CA ALA A 294 3.85 -14.37 14.52
C ALA A 294 4.51 -14.55 13.14
N LEU A 295 3.95 -15.40 12.29
CA LEU A 295 4.48 -15.74 10.97
C LEU A 295 3.39 -15.50 9.91
N MET A 296 3.81 -15.10 8.71
CA MET A 296 2.90 -14.88 7.58
C MET A 296 2.04 -16.12 7.27
N ARG A 297 2.63 -17.32 7.32
CA ARG A 297 1.90 -18.59 7.13
C ARG A 297 0.73 -18.78 8.10
N GLN A 298 0.79 -18.20 9.30
CA GLN A 298 -0.32 -18.28 10.25
C GLN A 298 -1.48 -17.37 9.83
N ILE A 299 -1.18 -16.24 9.18
CA ILE A 299 -2.19 -15.37 8.58
C ILE A 299 -2.91 -16.14 7.47
N SER A 300 -2.19 -16.78 6.54
CA SER A 300 -2.79 -17.63 5.50
C SER A 300 -3.73 -18.68 6.09
N SER A 301 -3.27 -19.45 7.10
CA SER A 301 -4.11 -20.47 7.75
C SER A 301 -5.37 -19.89 8.39
N VAL A 302 -5.28 -18.73 9.06
CA VAL A 302 -6.45 -18.10 9.69
C VAL A 302 -7.45 -17.60 8.65
N ILE A 303 -6.97 -17.06 7.52
CA ILE A 303 -7.83 -16.63 6.41
C ILE A 303 -8.53 -17.84 5.79
N GLU A 304 -7.81 -18.93 5.52
CA GLU A 304 -8.38 -20.17 4.99
C GLU A 304 -9.43 -20.76 5.93
N GLU A 305 -9.10 -20.92 7.22
CA GLU A 305 -10.03 -21.43 8.24
C GLU A 305 -11.29 -20.56 8.37
N PHE A 306 -11.13 -19.22 8.31
CA PHE A 306 -12.28 -18.32 8.30
C PHE A 306 -13.16 -18.56 7.08
N ARG A 307 -12.56 -18.66 5.88
CA ARG A 307 -13.27 -18.82 4.62
C ARG A 307 -13.98 -20.17 4.52
N ASP A 308 -13.38 -21.24 5.03
CA ASP A 308 -13.98 -22.57 5.08
C ASP A 308 -15.18 -22.64 6.04
N ALA A 309 -15.19 -21.80 7.07
CA ALA A 309 -16.31 -21.68 8.00
C ALA A 309 -17.49 -20.83 7.46
N LEU A 310 -17.32 -20.12 6.33
CA LEU A 310 -18.39 -19.31 5.77
C LEU A 310 -19.48 -20.19 5.15
N PRO A 311 -20.78 -19.93 5.44
CA PRO A 311 -21.86 -20.67 4.79
C PRO A 311 -21.93 -20.40 3.28
N ARG A 312 -21.43 -19.23 2.84
CA ARG A 312 -21.24 -18.85 1.43
C ARG A 312 -20.29 -17.67 1.32
N GLN A 313 -19.62 -17.57 0.19
CA GLN A 313 -18.92 -16.35 -0.22
C GLN A 313 -19.84 -15.46 -1.08
N ARG A 314 -19.67 -14.14 -1.00
CA ARG A 314 -20.35 -13.14 -1.84
C ARG A 314 -19.89 -13.32 -3.29
N PRO A 315 -20.80 -13.66 -4.22
CA PRO A 315 -20.43 -13.88 -5.61
C PRO A 315 -20.04 -12.55 -6.30
N PRO A 316 -19.15 -12.60 -7.30
CA PRO A 316 -18.82 -11.42 -8.09
C PRO A 316 -20.07 -10.88 -8.79
N ARG A 317 -20.13 -9.56 -8.95
CA ARG A 317 -21.22 -8.87 -9.66
C ARG A 317 -20.67 -8.12 -10.85
N ALA A 318 -21.36 -8.21 -11.99
CA ALA A 318 -21.06 -7.37 -13.13
C ALA A 318 -21.33 -5.90 -12.77
N TYR A 319 -20.42 -5.01 -13.16
CA TYR A 319 -20.70 -3.59 -13.16
C TYR A 319 -21.67 -3.30 -14.32
N PRO A 320 -22.75 -2.52 -14.13
CA PRO A 320 -23.67 -2.18 -15.21
C PRO A 320 -22.92 -1.55 -16.39
N HIS A 321 -23.17 -2.04 -17.60
CA HIS A 321 -22.63 -1.52 -18.86
C HIS A 321 -23.76 -0.96 -19.72
#